data_AF-A0A6M3M7X1-F1
#
_entry.id   AF-A0A6M3M7X1-F1
#
_cell.length_a   1.000
_cell.length_b   1.000
_cell.length_c   1.000
_cell.angle_alpha   90.00
_cell.angle_beta   90.00
_cell.angle_gamma   90.00
#
_symmetry.space_group_name_H-M   'P 1'
#
loop_
_entity.id
_entity.type
_entity.pdbx_description
1 polymer ?
#
loop_
_entity_poly.entity_id
_entity_poly.type
_entity_poly.pdbx_seq_one_letter_code
_entity_poly.pdbx_strand_id
1 'polypeptide(L)'
;MSYSGLLENKISIFRPTVTYLKGRPTKTYVAGDTDVPCNIQYITGKALTPAVHGYEDVEGWRIFFEYDADIQKDDKLTDERGRVFIVQSAPIDVTGRKHHIECLVDVQE
;
A
#
# COMPACT_ATOMS: atom_id res chain seq x y z
N MET A 1 -0.33 0.48 -24.68
CA MET A 1 -1.07 -0.42 -23.77
C MET A 1 -1.43 0.40 -22.55
N SER A 2 -2.68 0.40 -22.11
CA SER A 2 -3.09 1.15 -20.91
C SER A 2 -2.65 0.39 -19.66
N TYR A 3 -2.11 1.10 -18.67
CA TYR A 3 -1.61 0.53 -17.42
C TYR A 3 -2.72 -0.15 -16.60
N SER A 4 -3.98 0.29 -16.77
CA SER A 4 -5.17 -0.30 -16.19
C SER A 4 -5.33 -1.81 -16.44
N GLY A 5 -4.75 -2.34 -17.52
CA GLY A 5 -4.78 -3.78 -17.80
C GLY A 5 -3.92 -4.64 -16.88
N LEU A 6 -3.08 -4.04 -16.03
CA LEU A 6 -2.20 -4.74 -15.08
C LEU A 6 -2.76 -4.80 -13.66
N LEU A 7 -3.88 -4.12 -13.39
CA LEU A 7 -4.52 -4.04 -12.07
C LEU A 7 -5.57 -5.16 -11.95
N GLU A 8 -5.08 -6.36 -11.63
CA GLU A 8 -5.89 -7.58 -11.64
C GLU A 8 -6.64 -7.82 -10.32
N ASN A 9 -6.30 -7.11 -9.24
CA ASN A 9 -6.84 -7.33 -7.91
C ASN A 9 -7.65 -6.12 -7.44
N LYS A 10 -8.45 -6.31 -6.39
CA LYS A 10 -9.19 -5.24 -5.73
C LYS A 10 -8.96 -5.27 -4.24
N ILE A 11 -8.78 -4.08 -3.64
CA ILE A 11 -8.63 -3.97 -2.19
C ILE A 11 -9.56 -2.92 -1.59
N SER A 12 -9.82 -3.09 -0.31
CA SER A 12 -10.41 -2.06 0.54
C SER A 12 -9.35 -1.42 1.41
N ILE A 13 -9.39 -0.09 1.52
CA ILE A 13 -8.47 0.71 2.30
C ILE A 13 -9.15 1.11 3.60
N PHE A 14 -8.45 0.98 4.71
CA PHE A 14 -8.89 1.40 6.03
C PHE A 14 -7.87 2.34 6.64
N ARG A 15 -8.29 3.58 6.89
CA ARG A 15 -7.42 4.65 7.37
C ARG A 15 -7.26 4.57 8.88
N PRO A 16 -6.01 4.56 9.40
CA PRO A 16 -5.79 4.59 10.82
C PRO A 16 -6.16 5.95 11.41
N THR A 17 -7.04 5.93 12.39
CA THR A 17 -7.35 7.09 13.22
C THR A 17 -6.86 6.82 14.63
N VAL A 18 -5.93 7.64 15.12
CA VAL A 18 -5.44 7.58 16.50
C VAL A 18 -6.26 8.54 17.34
N THR A 19 -7.02 8.00 18.29
CA THR A 19 -7.76 8.80 19.27
C THR A 19 -7.07 8.70 20.63
N TYR A 20 -7.05 9.81 21.37
CA TYR A 20 -6.47 9.86 22.71
C TYR A 20 -7.60 9.89 23.74
N LEU A 21 -7.89 8.72 24.30
CA LEU A 21 -8.87 8.57 25.37
C LEU A 21 -8.13 8.42 26.70
N LYS A 22 -8.30 9.38 27.61
CA LYS A 22 -7.69 9.39 28.95
C LYS A 22 -6.17 9.17 28.93
N GLY A 23 -5.47 9.80 27.98
CA GLY A 23 -4.02 9.72 27.85
C GLY A 23 -3.46 8.41 27.26
N ARG A 24 -4.33 7.49 26.81
CA ARG A 24 -3.92 6.29 26.08
C ARG A 24 -4.23 6.42 24.59
N PRO A 25 -3.26 6.21 23.68
CA PRO A 25 -3.54 6.18 22.26
C PRO A 25 -4.32 4.91 21.92
N THR A 26 -5.43 5.06 21.21
CA THR A 26 -6.20 3.95 20.65
C THR A 26 -6.22 4.11 19.13
N LYS A 27 -5.61 3.17 18.40
CA LYS A 27 -5.60 3.13 16.93
C LYS A 27 -6.85 2.37 16.47
N THR A 28 -7.72 3.06 15.74
CA THR A 28 -8.90 2.49 15.09
C THR A 28 -8.74 2.60 13.58
N TYR A 29 -9.41 1.74 12.82
CA TYR A 29 -9.35 1.76 11.37
C TYR A 29 -10.73 2.10 10.82
N VAL A 30 -10.83 3.22 10.11
CA VAL A 30 -12.08 3.68 9.49
C VAL A 30 -12.07 3.25 8.03
N ALA A 31 -13.16 2.68 7.54
CA ALA A 31 -13.28 2.32 6.14
C ALA A 31 -13.13 3.57 5.25
N GLY A 32 -12.18 3.52 4.33
CA GLY A 32 -11.99 4.49 3.27
C GLY A 32 -12.56 3.94 1.96
N ASP A 33 -11.79 4.03 0.88
CA ASP A 33 -12.21 3.55 -0.43
C ASP A 33 -12.25 2.02 -0.48
N THR A 34 -13.26 1.49 -1.17
CA THR A 34 -13.49 0.06 -1.40
C THR A 34 -13.34 -0.28 -2.87
N ASP A 35 -12.96 -1.52 -3.17
CA ASP A 35 -12.78 -2.02 -4.54
C ASP A 35 -11.74 -1.26 -5.37
N VAL A 36 -10.71 -0.71 -4.71
CA VAL A 36 -9.62 0.01 -5.38
C VAL A 36 -8.81 -0.97 -6.22
N PRO A 37 -8.70 -0.76 -7.54
CA PRO A 37 -7.98 -1.66 -8.43
C PRO A 37 -6.47 -1.58 -8.14
N CYS A 38 -5.84 -2.74 -7.99
CA CYS A 38 -4.43 -2.83 -7.67
C CYS A 38 -3.77 -4.07 -8.26
N ASN A 39 -2.44 -4.10 -8.26
CA ASN A 39 -1.68 -5.32 -8.49
C ASN A 39 -0.87 -5.68 -7.24
N ILE A 40 -0.98 -6.92 -6.78
CA ILE A 40 -0.26 -7.41 -5.59
C ILE A 40 0.84 -8.35 -6.07
N GLN A 41 2.10 -8.01 -5.80
CA GLN A 41 3.25 -8.82 -6.19
C GLN A 41 4.15 -9.09 -4.98
N TYR A 42 4.60 -10.33 -4.86
CA TYR A 42 5.69 -10.65 -3.95
C TYR A 42 7.01 -10.42 -4.67
N ILE A 43 7.87 -9.59 -4.10
CA ILE A 43 9.16 -9.25 -4.69
C ILE A 43 10.24 -9.96 -3.87
N THR A 44 11.12 -10.66 -4.58
CA THR A 44 12.34 -11.25 -4.04
C THR A 44 13.54 -10.64 -4.78
N GLY A 45 14.39 -9.88 -4.08
CA GLY A 45 15.64 -9.32 -4.62
C GLY A 45 15.72 -7.79 -4.54
N LYS A 46 16.50 -7.17 -5.43
CA LYS A 46 16.76 -5.71 -5.41
C LYS A 46 15.51 -4.89 -5.74
N ALA A 47 14.92 -4.25 -4.74
CA ALA A 47 13.85 -3.28 -4.92
C ALA A 47 14.30 -1.89 -4.48
N LEU A 48 13.78 -0.86 -5.16
CA LEU A 48 13.96 0.54 -4.75
C LEU A 48 13.27 0.74 -3.39
N THR A 49 14.05 1.04 -2.34
CA THR A 49 13.52 1.45 -1.04
C THR A 49 13.40 2.97 -0.98
N PRO A 50 12.34 3.53 -0.38
CA PRO A 50 12.20 4.98 -0.25
C PRO A 50 13.10 5.58 0.84
N ALA A 51 13.58 4.76 1.79
CA ALA A 51 14.42 5.21 2.90
C ALA A 51 15.84 5.57 2.48
N VAL A 52 16.31 5.01 1.36
CA VAL A 52 17.67 5.17 0.86
C VAL A 52 17.52 5.31 -0.64
N HIS A 53 17.88 6.43 -1.26
CA HIS A 53 17.87 6.56 -2.72
C HIS A 53 18.82 5.53 -3.37
N GLY A 54 18.38 4.27 -3.48
CA GLY A 54 19.19 3.10 -3.77
C GLY A 54 18.34 1.84 -3.89
N TYR A 55 18.90 0.82 -4.53
CA TYR A 55 18.30 -0.51 -4.63
C TYR A 55 18.84 -1.37 -3.49
N GLU A 56 17.98 -1.79 -2.57
CA GLU A 56 18.33 -2.76 -1.53
C GLU A 56 17.65 -4.09 -1.83
N ASP A 57 18.24 -5.19 -1.35
CA ASP A 57 17.58 -6.48 -1.38
C ASP A 57 16.40 -6.43 -0.40
N VAL A 58 15.20 -6.35 -0.95
CA VAL A 58 13.95 -6.35 -0.18
C VAL A 58 13.21 -7.63 -0.52
N GLU A 59 12.92 -8.41 0.51
CA GLU A 59 11.94 -9.47 0.43
C GLU A 59 10.64 -8.96 1.06
N GLY A 60 9.56 -8.92 0.29
CA GLY A 60 8.29 -8.40 0.80
C GLY A 60 7.21 -8.25 -0.25
N TRP A 61 6.04 -7.81 0.21
CA TRP A 61 4.89 -7.57 -0.65
C TRP A 61 4.90 -6.12 -1.14
N ARG A 62 4.70 -5.93 -2.45
CA ARG A 62 4.48 -4.62 -3.05
C ARG A 62 3.10 -4.59 -3.70
N ILE A 63 2.41 -3.47 -3.52
CA ILE A 63 1.13 -3.22 -4.15
C ILE A 63 1.25 -1.99 -5.06
N PHE A 64 0.75 -2.14 -6.29
CA PHE A 64 0.70 -1.12 -7.32
C PHE A 64 -0.72 -0.59 -7.43
N PHE A 65 -0.89 0.73 -7.46
CA PHE A 65 -2.19 1.38 -7.64
C PHE A 65 -2.15 2.40 -8.77
N GLU A 66 -3.31 2.83 -9.25
CA GLU A 66 -3.43 4.02 -10.11
C GLU A 66 -2.86 5.27 -9.39
N TYR A 67 -2.37 6.21 -10.18
CA TYR A 67 -1.64 7.38 -9.65
C TYR A 67 -2.45 8.24 -8.68
N ASP A 68 -3.77 8.25 -8.83
CA ASP A 68 -4.72 9.04 -8.05
C ASP A 68 -5.28 8.29 -6.83
N ALA A 69 -4.83 7.07 -6.56
CA ALA A 69 -5.25 6.33 -5.38
C ALA A 69 -4.78 7.04 -4.10
N ASP A 70 -5.72 7.37 -3.20
CA ASP A 70 -5.43 8.00 -1.91
C ASP A 70 -4.94 6.94 -0.89
N ILE A 71 -3.68 6.52 -1.05
CA ILE A 71 -3.00 5.59 -0.15
C ILE A 71 -2.05 6.35 0.77
N GLN A 72 -2.04 5.99 2.05
CA GLN A 72 -1.18 6.61 3.05
C GLN A 72 -0.39 5.56 3.83
N LYS A 73 0.72 5.99 4.44
CA LYS A 73 1.45 5.15 5.38
C LYS A 73 0.51 4.73 6.52
N ASP A 74 0.69 3.51 7.03
CA ASP A 74 -0.12 2.91 8.10
C ASP A 74 -1.57 2.56 7.71
N ASP A 75 -1.98 2.82 6.46
CA ASP A 75 -3.26 2.33 5.94
C ASP A 75 -3.28 0.80 6.01
N LYS A 76 -4.41 0.27 6.48
CA LYS A 76 -4.70 -1.15 6.46
C LYS A 76 -5.42 -1.47 5.16
N LEU A 77 -4.91 -2.44 4.42
CA LEU A 77 -5.45 -2.87 3.14
C LEU A 77 -6.01 -4.27 3.29
N THR A 78 -7.18 -4.54 2.73
CA THR A 78 -7.78 -5.87 2.74
C THR A 78 -8.15 -6.28 1.33
N ASP A 79 -7.62 -7.42 0.90
CA ASP A 79 -7.89 -8.03 -0.39
C ASP A 79 -9.20 -8.81 -0.38
N GLU A 80 -9.77 -9.07 -1.55
CA GLU A 80 -11.00 -9.86 -1.74
C GLU A 80 -10.90 -11.28 -1.16
N ARG A 81 -9.66 -11.78 -1.03
CA ARG A 81 -9.33 -13.08 -0.43
C ARG A 81 -9.23 -13.04 1.11
N GLY A 82 -9.48 -11.89 1.74
CA GLY A 82 -9.42 -11.71 3.19
C GLY A 82 -8.00 -11.52 3.75
N ARG A 83 -6.98 -11.37 2.90
CA ARG A 83 -5.61 -11.06 3.33
C ARG A 83 -5.53 -9.61 3.80
N VAL A 84 -4.84 -9.38 4.91
CA VAL A 84 -4.65 -8.06 5.49
C VAL A 84 -3.21 -7.61 5.31
N PHE A 85 -3.03 -6.43 4.74
CA PHE A 85 -1.74 -5.79 4.55
C PHE A 85 -1.68 -4.46 5.30
N ILE A 86 -0.49 -4.07 5.75
CA ILE A 86 -0.23 -2.75 6.35
C ILE A 86 0.80 -2.01 5.51
N VAL A 87 0.48 -0.79 5.11
CA VAL A 87 1.39 0.06 4.33
C VAL A 87 2.55 0.53 5.21
N GLN A 88 3.77 0.14 4.84
CA GLN A 88 4.98 0.41 5.63
C GLN A 88 5.60 1.79 5.34
N SER A 89 5.44 2.29 4.12
CA SER A 89 6.04 3.54 3.66
C SER A 89 5.02 4.43 2.98
N ALA A 90 5.32 5.73 2.88
CA ALA A 90 4.55 6.59 1.99
C ALA A 90 4.60 6.01 0.55
N PRO A 91 3.55 6.20 -0.25
CA PRO A 91 3.55 5.78 -1.64
C PRO A 91 4.68 6.45 -2.41
N ILE A 92 5.36 5.68 -3.25
CA ILE A 92 6.44 6.18 -4.10
C ILE A 92 5.87 6.41 -5.49
N ASP A 93 6.05 7.63 -6.01
CA ASP A 93 5.87 7.93 -7.43
C ASP A 93 7.07 7.38 -8.19
N VAL A 94 6.93 6.14 -8.68
CA VAL A 94 8.01 5.48 -9.43
C VAL A 94 7.93 5.96 -10.86
N THR A 95 8.98 6.69 -11.25
CA THR A 95 9.19 7.37 -12.54
C THR A 95 8.28 8.59 -12.72
N GLY A 96 8.86 9.79 -12.77
CA GLY A 96 8.18 11.10 -12.89
C GLY A 96 7.37 11.31 -14.18
N ARG A 97 6.44 10.39 -14.43
CA ARG A 97 5.50 10.26 -15.55
C ARG A 97 4.08 9.98 -15.04
N LYS A 98 3.83 9.94 -13.72
CA LYS A 98 2.50 9.89 -13.09
C LYS A 98 1.61 8.75 -13.60
N HIS A 99 2.16 7.54 -13.72
CA HIS A 99 1.38 6.39 -14.21
C HIS A 99 0.79 5.56 -13.08
N HIS A 100 1.50 5.38 -11.97
CA HIS A 100 1.10 4.54 -10.86
C HIS A 100 1.83 4.93 -9.58
N ILE A 101 1.29 4.54 -8.44
CA ILE A 101 1.97 4.62 -7.15
C ILE A 101 2.32 3.21 -6.65
N GLU A 102 3.46 3.11 -5.97
CA GLU A 102 3.94 1.85 -5.40
C GLU A 102 4.01 1.94 -3.88
N CYS A 103 3.47 0.93 -3.21
CA CYS A 103 3.49 0.81 -1.76
C CYS A 103 4.17 -0.49 -1.34
N LEU A 104 5.15 -0.38 -0.43
CA LEU A 104 5.65 -1.54 0.29
C LEU A 104 4.69 -1.85 1.43
N VAL A 105 4.30 -3.11 1.54
CA VAL A 105 3.33 -3.55 2.55
C VAL A 105 3.86 -4.77 3.28
N ASP A 106 3.42 -4.91 4.52
CA ASP A 106 3.65 -6.09 5.34
C ASP A 106 2.35 -6.87 5.50
N VAL A 107 2.44 -8.19 5.62
CA VAL A 107 1.26 -9.06 5.81
C VAL A 107 1.01 -9.25 7.29
N GLN A 108 -0.21 -8.94 7.73
CA GLN A 108 -0.68 -9.38 9.05
C GLN A 108 -1.19 -10.82 8.93
N GLU A 109 -0.43 -11.78 9.44
CA GLU A 109 -0.92 -13.14 9.77
C GLU A 109 -1.86 -13.13 10.98
#